data_AF-V5YNQ9-F1
#
_entry.id   AF-V5YNQ9-F1
#
_cell.length_a   1.000
_cell.length_b   1.000
_cell.length_c   1.000
_cell.angle_alpha   90.00
_cell.angle_beta   90.00
_cell.angle_gamma   90.00
#
_symmetry.space_group_name_H-M   'P 1'
#
loop_
_entity.id
_entity.type
_entity.pdbx_description
1 polymer ?
#
loop_
_entity_poly.entity_id
_entity_poly.type
_entity_poly.pdbx_seq_one_letter_code
_entity_poly.pdbx_strand_id
1 'polypeptide(L)'
;MKFAVQMLPDGKSQVVDASGKPLGNSDADRPILHILPKLFVPSEVLAHSPGAYDGVECDSVSLEVTSTLPVEVVPDGGAVVRQPYPNRQYFVGGAPLIRNGWIVPLPLETVEFDIEFHWRLEGPGVWRTLRQDEWEVRHVIHVRLHPGKGMTYSMDSACWPDRDAPAPRFSPVTPLGIGEEDRKERRGRQITRACDLVYLEGDQKGELAGFFLEERVDITGVPLAQAWSIDAFQDEQLHEVEQTAVLAEGNEAHQANGPIEMPAEIFVRAVELAEQVPFDGESDFARSVSGVPGGMERHPAMRVLCDWWETVRPAGEPFRPGFAMPMIRVRDDGEYWWGHAEIPNAPVEDFNPSGRDVARIGNFMLILFQATQEVAKFDADGMHIFLPSGEPYNTIGIAREDFATGASDEAWYCLNALASFRTRFTAAWKFLNKTGSEYRAARRAEVAQVVSLPEGTRSCASCRGLPILTEDPTGESRVPFLLKCGDHVTIAGDSIERVLDSWNDDSDCPDFIQVSLKTPTPL
;
A
#
# COMPACT_ATOMS: atom_id res chain seq x y z
N MET A 1 -4.22 -33.57 12.30
CA MET A 1 -5.46 -33.33 11.52
C MET A 1 -4.98 -32.76 10.20
N LYS A 2 -5.46 -33.23 9.05
CA LYS A 2 -5.03 -32.68 7.76
C LYS A 2 -6.06 -31.63 7.33
N PHE A 3 -5.59 -30.46 6.96
CA PHE A 3 -6.40 -29.37 6.44
C PHE A 3 -6.05 -29.18 4.96
N ALA A 4 -6.99 -28.65 4.19
CA ALA A 4 -6.77 -28.24 2.82
C ALA A 4 -7.43 -26.89 2.58
N VAL A 5 -6.93 -26.12 1.62
CA VAL A 5 -7.62 -24.92 1.14
C VAL A 5 -8.51 -25.35 -0.01
N GLN A 6 -9.80 -25.07 0.09
CA GLN A 6 -10.78 -25.23 -0.97
C GLN A 6 -11.05 -23.86 -1.59
N MET A 7 -10.89 -23.76 -2.91
CA MET A 7 -11.40 -22.62 -3.67
C MET A 7 -12.90 -22.82 -3.93
N LEU A 8 -13.70 -21.87 -3.48
CA LEU A 8 -15.13 -21.81 -3.71
C LEU A 8 -15.42 -21.28 -5.13
N PRO A 9 -16.61 -21.56 -5.70
CA PRO A 9 -16.98 -21.09 -7.04
C PRO A 9 -16.99 -19.56 -7.21
N ASP A 10 -17.08 -18.81 -6.11
CA ASP A 10 -17.03 -17.34 -6.09
C ASP A 10 -15.59 -16.79 -5.99
N GLY A 11 -14.58 -17.66 -6.12
CA GLY A 11 -13.16 -17.30 -6.04
C GLY A 11 -12.63 -17.15 -4.63
N LYS A 12 -13.45 -17.31 -3.58
CA LYS A 12 -12.96 -17.23 -2.20
C LYS A 12 -12.27 -18.52 -1.80
N SER A 13 -11.22 -18.40 -0.98
CA SER A 13 -10.58 -19.55 -0.36
C SER A 13 -11.22 -19.84 1.00
N GLN A 14 -11.40 -21.11 1.33
CA GLN A 14 -11.85 -21.55 2.65
C GLN A 14 -11.06 -22.78 3.07
N VAL A 15 -10.66 -22.84 4.34
CA VAL A 15 -9.99 -24.02 4.88
C VAL A 15 -11.03 -25.10 5.20
N VAL A 16 -10.76 -26.32 4.74
CA VAL A 16 -11.58 -27.50 4.98
C VAL A 16 -10.81 -28.56 5.76
N ASP A 17 -11.56 -29.35 6.53
CA ASP A 17 -11.01 -30.53 7.19
C ASP A 17 -10.75 -31.68 6.19
N ALA A 18 -10.21 -32.79 6.70
CA ALA A 18 -9.93 -33.98 5.90
C ALA A 18 -11.20 -34.65 5.29
N SER A 19 -12.40 -34.25 5.71
CA SER A 19 -13.68 -34.70 5.15
C SER A 19 -14.20 -33.76 4.04
N GLY A 20 -13.49 -32.66 3.76
CA GLY A 20 -13.89 -31.64 2.79
C GLY A 20 -15.00 -30.73 3.31
N LYS A 21 -15.23 -30.70 4.63
CA LYS A 21 -16.17 -29.76 5.23
C LYS A 21 -15.46 -28.46 5.60
N PRO A 22 -16.07 -27.30 5.33
CA PRO A 22 -15.65 -26.02 5.89
C PRO A 22 -15.34 -26.11 7.38
N LEU A 23 -14.22 -25.53 7.80
CA LEU A 23 -14.03 -25.18 9.20
C LEU A 23 -15.23 -24.30 9.65
N GLY A 24 -15.82 -24.63 10.80
CA GLY A 24 -16.84 -23.76 11.43
C GLY A 24 -18.32 -24.16 11.30
N ASN A 25 -18.69 -25.31 10.75
CA ASN A 25 -20.10 -25.79 10.78
C ASN A 25 -20.44 -26.72 11.97
N SER A 26 -19.43 -27.18 12.70
CA SER A 26 -19.53 -28.00 13.91
C SER A 26 -18.32 -27.75 14.79
N ASP A 27 -18.42 -28.04 16.09
CA ASP A 27 -17.25 -27.96 16.97
C ASP A 27 -16.20 -29.05 16.64
N ALA A 28 -14.97 -28.88 17.13
CA ALA A 28 -13.91 -29.85 16.94
C ALA A 28 -14.19 -31.15 17.72
N ASP A 29 -13.97 -32.31 17.08
CA ASP A 29 -14.15 -33.63 17.72
C ASP A 29 -13.16 -33.93 18.86
N ARG A 30 -12.13 -33.09 19.00
CA ARG A 30 -11.11 -33.15 20.05
C ARG A 30 -10.59 -31.75 20.39
N PRO A 31 -9.98 -31.57 21.58
CA PRO A 31 -9.28 -30.35 21.93
C PRO A 31 -8.25 -29.94 20.88
N ILE A 32 -8.32 -28.68 20.43
CA ILE A 32 -7.34 -28.07 19.52
C ILE A 32 -6.94 -26.70 20.02
N LEU A 33 -5.68 -26.33 19.78
CA LEU A 33 -5.13 -25.01 20.05
C LEU A 33 -4.83 -24.31 18.73
N HIS A 34 -5.44 -23.14 18.51
CA HIS A 34 -4.99 -22.19 17.51
C HIS A 34 -3.88 -21.34 18.12
N ILE A 35 -2.65 -21.64 17.70
CA ILE A 35 -1.44 -20.90 18.07
C ILE A 35 -1.35 -19.69 17.13
N LEU A 36 -1.26 -18.49 17.72
CA LEU A 36 -1.22 -17.23 16.99
C LEU A 36 -0.08 -16.34 17.52
N PRO A 37 1.16 -16.56 17.06
CA PRO A 37 2.29 -15.70 17.41
C PRO A 37 2.12 -14.35 16.71
N LYS A 38 2.04 -13.28 17.50
CA LYS A 38 1.99 -11.89 17.01
C LYS A 38 3.17 -11.11 17.56
N LEU A 39 3.93 -10.44 16.70
CA LEU A 39 4.94 -9.46 17.06
C LEU A 39 4.42 -8.08 16.65
N PHE A 40 4.29 -7.19 17.64
CA PHE A 40 3.95 -5.80 17.42
C PHE A 40 5.24 -4.97 17.29
N VAL A 41 5.32 -4.21 16.20
CA VAL A 41 6.42 -3.31 15.88
C VAL A 41 5.89 -1.88 15.83
N PRO A 42 6.42 -0.96 16.66
CA PRO A 42 6.02 0.44 16.66
C PRO A 42 6.12 1.11 15.28
N SER A 43 5.22 2.05 15.01
CA SER A 43 5.16 2.76 13.73
C SER A 43 6.48 3.46 13.37
N GLU A 44 7.21 3.95 14.37
CA GLU A 44 8.53 4.57 14.24
C GLU A 44 9.63 3.63 13.73
N VAL A 45 9.51 2.32 13.98
CA VAL A 45 10.46 1.29 13.51
C VAL A 45 10.10 0.81 12.10
N LEU A 46 8.83 0.95 11.71
CA LEU A 46 8.34 0.63 10.36
C LEU A 46 8.48 1.79 9.37
N ALA A 47 8.71 3.00 9.88
CA ALA A 47 8.55 4.24 9.12
C ALA A 47 9.44 4.27 7.88
N HIS A 48 8.78 4.35 6.72
CA HIS A 48 9.42 4.80 5.48
C HIS A 48 9.51 6.32 5.58
N SER A 49 10.68 6.86 5.94
CA SER A 49 10.89 8.30 5.79
C SER A 49 10.75 8.65 4.29
N PRO A 50 10.07 9.76 3.92
CA PRO A 50 9.99 10.18 2.52
C PRO A 50 11.39 10.60 2.06
N GLY A 51 12.12 9.67 1.44
CA GLY A 51 13.51 9.88 1.05
C GLY A 51 14.43 8.70 1.37
N ALA A 52 14.03 7.49 0.94
CA ALA A 52 14.83 6.27 0.97
C ALA A 52 15.20 5.71 2.36
N TYR A 53 15.33 4.38 2.39
CA TYR A 53 15.86 3.50 3.44
C TYR A 53 14.82 2.76 4.28
N ASP A 54 14.86 1.43 4.10
CA ASP A 54 13.84 0.42 4.40
C ASP A 54 13.71 0.16 5.91
N GLY A 55 12.48 0.15 6.42
CA GLY A 55 12.16 -0.26 7.79
C GLY A 55 12.26 -1.78 7.98
N VAL A 56 11.74 -2.31 9.08
CA VAL A 56 11.65 -3.77 9.28
C VAL A 56 10.63 -4.37 8.30
N GLU A 57 11.03 -5.40 7.55
CA GLU A 57 10.24 -6.13 6.55
C GLU A 57 10.08 -7.60 6.95
N CYS A 58 9.12 -8.34 6.37
CA CYS A 58 8.88 -9.74 6.76
C CYS A 58 10.13 -10.62 6.62
N ASP A 59 10.90 -10.44 5.55
CA ASP A 59 12.12 -11.21 5.28
C ASP A 59 13.26 -10.93 6.28
N SER A 60 13.16 -9.84 7.03
CA SER A 60 14.10 -9.48 8.11
C SER A 60 13.70 -10.06 9.47
N VAL A 61 12.59 -10.78 9.56
CA VAL A 61 12.02 -11.29 10.81
C VAL A 61 11.88 -12.81 10.75
N SER A 62 12.45 -13.49 11.73
CA SER A 62 12.29 -14.94 11.90
C SER A 62 11.57 -15.27 13.21
N LEU A 63 10.92 -16.44 13.23
CA LEU A 63 10.18 -16.94 14.38
C LEU A 63 10.57 -18.39 14.68
N GLU A 64 11.03 -18.63 15.90
CA GLU A 64 11.14 -19.95 16.50
C GLU A 64 10.08 -20.12 17.58
N VAL A 65 9.46 -21.30 17.64
CA VAL A 65 8.43 -21.64 18.63
C VAL A 65 8.83 -22.88 19.39
N THR A 66 8.85 -22.80 20.71
CA THR A 66 9.07 -23.96 21.59
C THR A 66 7.91 -24.08 22.59
N SER A 67 7.65 -25.31 23.06
CA SER A 67 6.59 -25.55 24.02
C SER A 67 6.90 -26.76 24.91
N THR A 68 6.31 -26.77 26.10
CA THR A 68 6.35 -27.91 27.03
C THR A 68 5.27 -28.96 26.73
N LEU A 69 4.42 -28.74 25.72
CA LEU A 69 3.44 -29.72 25.25
C LEU A 69 4.14 -31.00 24.75
N PRO A 70 3.57 -32.20 25.02
CA PRO A 70 4.14 -33.47 24.56
C PRO A 70 3.76 -33.79 23.10
N VAL A 71 3.61 -32.76 22.27
CA VAL A 71 3.28 -32.84 20.85
C VAL A 71 4.10 -31.82 20.07
N GLU A 72 4.31 -32.07 18.78
CA GLU A 72 4.95 -31.10 17.90
C GLU A 72 4.04 -29.88 17.71
N VAL A 73 4.53 -28.70 18.10
CA VAL A 73 3.78 -27.44 18.04
C VAL A 73 4.10 -26.61 16.81
N VAL A 74 5.19 -26.92 16.11
CA VAL A 74 5.59 -26.22 14.87
C VAL A 74 4.83 -26.84 13.70
N PRO A 75 4.27 -26.05 12.78
CA PRO A 75 3.51 -26.60 11.66
C PRO A 75 4.42 -27.31 10.65
N ASP A 76 3.85 -28.29 9.93
CA ASP A 76 4.52 -28.94 8.80
C ASP A 76 4.96 -27.87 7.77
N GLY A 77 6.26 -27.86 7.43
CA GLY A 77 6.86 -26.85 6.55
C GLY A 77 7.40 -25.60 7.25
N GLY A 78 7.30 -25.53 8.58
CA GLY A 78 7.80 -24.42 9.39
C GLY A 78 6.83 -23.23 9.48
N ALA A 79 7.09 -22.34 10.43
CA ALA A 79 6.36 -21.09 10.56
C ALA A 79 6.83 -20.08 9.52
N VAL A 80 5.89 -19.40 8.87
CA VAL A 80 6.15 -18.34 7.88
C VAL A 80 5.73 -17.01 8.50
N VAL A 81 6.65 -16.05 8.59
CA VAL A 81 6.35 -14.71 9.08
C VAL A 81 5.70 -13.89 7.97
N ARG A 82 4.56 -13.27 8.28
CA ARG A 82 3.70 -12.51 7.36
C ARG A 82 3.14 -11.27 8.04
N GLN A 83 2.49 -10.38 7.29
CA GLN A 83 1.73 -9.24 7.81
C GLN A 83 0.29 -9.28 7.26
N PRO A 84 -0.52 -10.27 7.66
CA PRO A 84 -1.82 -10.55 7.04
C PRO A 84 -2.88 -9.48 7.33
N TYR A 85 -2.64 -8.59 8.29
CA TYR A 85 -3.57 -7.50 8.63
C TYR A 85 -3.27 -6.24 7.80
N PRO A 86 -4.30 -5.41 7.51
CA PRO A 86 -4.09 -4.07 6.95
C PRO A 86 -3.17 -3.20 7.82
N ASN A 87 -3.16 -3.46 9.14
CA ASN A 87 -2.20 -2.84 10.05
C ASN A 87 -0.83 -3.53 9.95
N ARG A 88 0.12 -2.81 9.34
CA ARG A 88 1.53 -3.22 9.17
C ARG A 88 2.29 -3.42 10.49
N GLN A 89 1.75 -2.97 11.62
CA GLN A 89 2.45 -3.10 12.90
C GLN A 89 2.55 -4.53 13.41
N TYR A 90 1.80 -5.46 12.84
CA TYR A 90 1.72 -6.82 13.32
C TYR A 90 2.35 -7.80 12.34
N PHE A 91 3.49 -8.35 12.75
CA PHE A 91 4.06 -9.54 12.13
C PHE A 91 3.43 -10.77 12.78
N VAL A 92 3.01 -11.73 11.97
CA VAL A 92 2.27 -12.90 12.39
C VAL A 92 3.00 -14.14 11.91
N GLY A 93 3.20 -15.09 12.81
CA GLY A 93 3.62 -16.44 12.43
C GLY A 93 2.42 -17.22 11.92
N GLY A 94 2.44 -17.64 10.65
CA GLY A 94 1.43 -18.49 10.04
C GLY A 94 1.99 -19.82 9.57
N ALA A 95 1.10 -20.76 9.23
CA ALA A 95 1.45 -21.95 8.45
C ALA A 95 1.33 -21.66 6.94
N PRO A 96 1.90 -22.51 6.06
CA PRO A 96 1.74 -22.35 4.61
C PRO A 96 0.27 -22.21 4.16
N LEU A 97 -0.65 -22.96 4.79
CA LEU A 97 -2.08 -22.98 4.44
C LEU A 97 -2.98 -22.05 5.26
N ILE A 98 -2.52 -21.61 6.44
CA ILE A 98 -3.29 -20.74 7.34
C ILE A 98 -2.39 -19.53 7.63
N ARG A 99 -2.73 -18.36 7.07
CA ARG A 99 -1.87 -17.17 7.22
C ARG A 99 -1.87 -16.61 8.63
N ASN A 100 -2.99 -16.70 9.32
CA ASN A 100 -3.18 -16.15 10.65
C ASN A 100 -3.02 -17.26 11.71
N GLY A 101 -1.79 -17.71 11.96
CA GLY A 101 -1.51 -18.78 12.92
C GLY A 101 -1.60 -20.20 12.35
N TRP A 102 -1.77 -21.19 13.23
CA TRP A 102 -1.99 -22.59 12.86
C TRP A 102 -2.65 -23.39 13.99
N ILE A 103 -3.13 -24.59 13.67
CA ILE A 103 -3.87 -25.45 14.61
C ILE A 103 -3.00 -26.63 15.07
N VAL A 104 -2.91 -26.80 16.38
CA VAL A 104 -2.24 -27.94 17.04
C VAL A 104 -3.28 -28.78 17.79
N PRO A 105 -3.42 -30.09 17.50
CA PRO A 105 -4.24 -30.98 18.31
C PRO A 105 -3.65 -31.12 19.72
N LEU A 106 -4.50 -30.98 20.74
CA LEU A 106 -4.09 -31.14 22.13
C LEU A 106 -4.42 -32.55 22.66
N PRO A 107 -3.56 -33.12 23.52
CA PRO A 107 -3.94 -34.24 24.39
C PRO A 107 -5.17 -33.88 25.25
N LEU A 108 -6.07 -34.84 25.50
CA LEU A 108 -7.37 -34.61 26.17
C LEU A 108 -7.22 -34.04 27.58
N GLU A 109 -6.13 -34.38 28.25
CA GLU A 109 -5.79 -34.01 29.62
C GLU A 109 -5.00 -32.70 29.74
N THR A 110 -4.77 -31.99 28.63
CA THR A 110 -4.01 -30.73 28.63
C THR A 110 -4.80 -29.65 29.34
N VAL A 111 -4.25 -29.11 30.42
CA VAL A 111 -4.84 -27.99 31.18
C VAL A 111 -3.88 -26.80 31.27
N GLU A 112 -2.58 -27.06 31.40
CA GLU A 112 -1.55 -26.03 31.48
C GLU A 112 -0.33 -26.45 30.68
N PHE A 113 0.32 -25.47 30.05
CA PHE A 113 1.58 -25.64 29.34
C PHE A 113 2.23 -24.28 29.12
N ASP A 114 3.50 -24.32 28.75
CA ASP A 114 4.27 -23.14 28.40
C ASP A 114 4.50 -23.16 26.89
N ILE A 115 4.45 -21.98 26.29
CA ILE A 115 4.88 -21.75 24.91
C ILE A 115 5.77 -20.51 24.88
N GLU A 116 6.86 -20.60 24.13
CA GLU A 116 7.78 -19.48 23.92
C GLU A 116 7.81 -19.13 22.45
N PHE A 117 7.59 -17.85 22.16
CA PHE A 117 7.85 -17.25 20.86
C PHE A 117 9.20 -16.52 20.92
N HIS A 118 10.12 -16.97 20.08
CA HIS A 118 11.42 -16.34 19.93
C HIS A 118 11.49 -15.68 18.55
N TRP A 119 11.42 -14.35 18.55
CA TRP A 119 11.53 -13.52 17.36
C TRP A 119 12.95 -13.02 17.23
N ARG A 120 13.54 -13.13 16.04
CA ARG A 120 14.80 -12.46 15.71
C ARG A 120 14.59 -11.52 14.54
N LEU A 121 15.06 -10.29 14.70
CA LEU A 121 15.05 -9.27 13.67
C LEU A 121 16.49 -9.00 13.25
N GLU A 122 16.78 -9.14 11.96
CA GLU A 122 18.13 -8.99 11.40
C GLU A 122 18.11 -8.16 10.13
N GLY A 123 19.19 -7.41 9.87
CA GLY A 123 19.44 -6.81 8.57
C GLY A 123 19.27 -5.29 8.50
N PRO A 124 19.27 -4.72 7.27
CA PRO A 124 19.52 -3.29 7.09
C PRO A 124 18.55 -2.33 7.76
N GLY A 125 17.26 -2.69 7.81
CA GLY A 125 16.25 -1.87 8.46
C GLY A 125 16.33 -1.88 9.98
N VAL A 126 16.80 -3.00 10.56
CA VAL A 126 16.93 -3.19 12.01
C VAL A 126 18.07 -2.33 12.56
N TRP A 127 19.27 -2.39 11.97
CA TRP A 127 20.39 -1.56 12.45
C TRP A 127 20.15 -0.06 12.27
N ARG A 128 19.42 0.35 11.23
CA ARG A 128 19.14 1.77 11.00
C ARG A 128 18.18 2.34 12.03
N THR A 129 17.23 1.53 12.48
CA THR A 129 16.17 1.95 13.40
C THR A 129 16.56 1.72 14.86
N LEU A 130 17.09 0.53 15.18
CA LEU A 130 17.43 0.11 16.54
C LEU A 130 18.91 0.32 16.90
N ARG A 131 19.76 0.64 15.93
CA ARG A 131 21.22 0.77 16.09
C ARG A 131 21.89 -0.50 16.63
N GLN A 132 21.32 -1.66 16.30
CA GLN A 132 21.82 -3.00 16.61
C GLN A 132 21.77 -3.85 15.34
N ASP A 133 22.77 -4.70 15.12
CA ASP A 133 22.80 -5.58 13.94
C ASP A 133 21.71 -6.66 13.99
N GLU A 134 21.36 -7.07 15.20
CA GLU A 134 20.35 -8.08 15.52
C GLU A 134 19.54 -7.62 16.74
N TRP A 135 18.25 -7.94 16.74
CA TRP A 135 17.37 -7.71 17.88
C TRP A 135 16.53 -8.96 18.19
N GLU A 136 16.67 -9.48 19.41
CA GLU A 136 15.92 -10.66 19.86
C GLU A 136 14.72 -10.27 20.73
N VAL A 137 13.58 -10.92 20.53
CA VAL A 137 12.44 -10.82 21.45
C VAL A 137 11.98 -12.20 21.87
N ARG A 138 12.04 -12.45 23.17
CA ARG A 138 11.62 -13.71 23.78
C ARG A 138 10.34 -13.51 24.58
N HIS A 139 9.28 -14.20 24.19
CA HIS A 139 7.98 -14.10 24.82
C HIS A 139 7.51 -15.46 25.33
N VAL A 140 7.60 -15.65 26.65
CA VAL A 140 7.15 -16.86 27.34
C VAL A 140 5.72 -16.66 27.83
N ILE A 141 4.83 -17.56 27.45
CA ILE A 141 3.42 -17.52 27.83
C ILE A 141 3.09 -18.79 28.59
N HIS A 142 2.69 -18.61 29.86
CA HIS A 142 2.13 -19.65 30.69
C HIS A 142 0.63 -19.75 30.40
N VAL A 143 0.23 -20.75 29.62
CA VAL A 143 -1.15 -20.93 29.18
C VAL A 143 -1.90 -21.82 30.17
N ARG A 144 -3.08 -21.38 30.58
CA ARG A 144 -4.06 -22.19 31.30
C ARG A 144 -5.34 -22.29 30.48
N LEU A 145 -5.75 -23.51 30.16
CA LEU A 145 -6.97 -23.80 29.42
C LEU A 145 -8.15 -23.99 30.38
N HIS A 146 -9.25 -23.27 30.11
CA HIS A 146 -10.50 -23.38 30.84
C HIS A 146 -11.56 -24.07 29.99
N PRO A 147 -12.31 -25.05 30.53
CA PRO A 147 -13.46 -25.61 29.85
C PRO A 147 -14.45 -24.51 29.43
N GLY A 148 -15.03 -24.64 28.25
CA GLY A 148 -16.05 -23.72 27.76
C GLY A 148 -17.09 -24.41 26.89
N LYS A 149 -17.70 -23.67 25.96
CA LYS A 149 -18.81 -24.18 25.13
C LYS A 149 -18.35 -25.07 23.98
N GLY A 150 -17.04 -25.13 23.73
CA GLY A 150 -16.47 -26.02 22.74
C GLY A 150 -15.03 -26.42 23.04
N MET A 151 -14.43 -27.17 22.11
CA MET A 151 -13.12 -27.80 22.22
C MET A 151 -12.01 -27.01 21.49
N THR A 152 -12.31 -25.82 20.98
CA THR A 152 -11.32 -24.97 20.29
C THR A 152 -10.79 -23.89 21.22
N TYR A 153 -9.48 -23.86 21.41
CA TYR A 153 -8.79 -22.84 22.21
C TYR A 153 -8.01 -21.94 21.26
N SER A 154 -8.32 -20.65 21.20
CA SER A 154 -7.63 -19.71 20.31
C SER A 154 -6.79 -18.74 21.12
N MET A 155 -5.55 -18.47 20.71
CA MET A 155 -4.76 -17.36 21.26
C MET A 155 -5.29 -15.99 20.83
N ASP A 156 -6.27 -15.93 19.92
CA ASP A 156 -6.93 -14.70 19.55
C ASP A 156 -8.10 -14.36 20.49
N SER A 157 -7.95 -13.28 21.26
CA SER A 157 -8.97 -12.80 22.18
C SER A 157 -10.25 -12.33 21.50
N ALA A 158 -10.21 -12.02 20.19
CA ALA A 158 -11.41 -11.68 19.42
C ALA A 158 -12.39 -12.87 19.30
N CYS A 159 -11.90 -14.10 19.51
CA CYS A 159 -12.72 -15.32 19.50
C CYS A 159 -13.30 -15.65 20.89
N TRP A 160 -12.84 -14.99 21.96
CA TRP A 160 -13.17 -15.38 23.33
C TRP A 160 -14.61 -14.98 23.71
N PRO A 161 -15.29 -15.76 24.57
CA PRO A 161 -16.62 -15.43 25.05
C PRO A 161 -16.65 -14.07 25.77
N ASP A 162 -17.84 -13.46 25.89
CA ASP A 162 -18.04 -12.19 26.60
C ASP A 162 -17.78 -12.29 28.11
N ARG A 163 -17.73 -11.11 28.75
CA ARG A 163 -17.32 -10.72 30.12
C ARG A 163 -17.62 -11.63 31.33
N ASP A 164 -18.37 -12.71 31.20
CA ASP A 164 -18.70 -13.66 32.28
C ASP A 164 -17.75 -14.88 32.33
N ALA A 165 -16.79 -14.97 31.40
CA ALA A 165 -15.77 -16.02 31.39
C ALA A 165 -14.60 -15.69 32.34
N PRO A 166 -13.90 -16.72 32.88
CA PRO A 166 -12.76 -16.51 33.78
C PRO A 166 -11.55 -15.85 33.10
N ALA A 167 -11.51 -15.81 31.76
CA ALA A 167 -10.42 -15.23 30.98
C ALA A 167 -10.66 -13.74 30.63
N PRO A 168 -9.74 -12.82 30.97
CA PRO A 168 -9.83 -11.41 30.55
C PRO A 168 -9.54 -11.28 29.05
N ARG A 169 -10.27 -10.42 28.31
CA ARG A 169 -10.09 -10.26 26.84
C ARG A 169 -8.85 -9.45 26.45
N PHE A 170 -7.68 -10.06 26.57
CA PHE A 170 -6.43 -9.51 26.05
C PHE A 170 -5.65 -10.61 25.32
N SER A 171 -5.43 -10.43 24.02
CA SER A 171 -4.58 -11.35 23.25
C SER A 171 -3.13 -11.27 23.75
N PRO A 172 -2.43 -12.39 23.88
CA PRO A 172 -0.97 -12.37 23.94
C PRO A 172 -0.41 -11.76 22.65
N VAL A 173 0.34 -10.68 22.78
CA VAL A 173 1.05 -10.00 21.68
C VAL A 173 2.47 -9.75 22.15
N THR A 174 3.45 -10.11 21.34
CA THR A 174 4.87 -9.89 21.64
C THR A 174 5.21 -8.44 21.31
N PRO A 175 5.49 -7.55 22.28
CA PRO A 175 5.98 -6.21 21.98
C PRO A 175 7.47 -6.25 21.67
N LEU A 176 7.95 -5.32 20.84
CA LEU A 176 9.38 -5.20 20.52
C LEU A 176 10.24 -4.82 21.75
N GLY A 177 9.62 -4.19 22.75
CA GLY A 177 10.25 -3.67 23.95
C GLY A 177 10.58 -2.17 23.89
N ILE A 178 10.14 -1.46 22.85
CA ILE A 178 10.59 -0.11 22.51
C ILE A 178 9.40 0.83 22.31
N GLY A 179 9.58 2.09 22.71
CA GLY A 179 8.59 3.14 22.45
C GLY A 179 7.36 3.11 23.38
N GLU A 180 6.52 4.14 23.23
CA GLU A 180 5.28 4.28 24.02
C GLU A 180 4.12 3.44 23.48
N GLU A 181 4.11 3.11 22.18
CA GLU A 181 3.09 2.25 21.56
C GLU A 181 3.11 0.84 22.17
N ASP A 182 4.30 0.23 22.31
CA ASP A 182 4.50 -1.06 22.99
C ASP A 182 4.00 -1.09 24.43
N ARG A 183 4.06 0.05 25.14
CA ARG A 183 3.55 0.14 26.52
C ARG A 183 2.03 0.04 26.55
N LYS A 184 1.33 0.51 25.52
CA LYS A 184 -0.13 0.39 25.41
C LYS A 184 -0.52 -1.06 25.16
N GLU A 185 0.21 -1.78 24.32
CA GLU A 185 -0.01 -3.21 24.02
C GLU A 185 0.16 -4.14 25.23
N ARG A 186 0.82 -3.66 26.29
CA ARG A 186 1.00 -4.40 27.55
C ARG A 186 -0.08 -4.13 28.59
N ARG A 187 -0.94 -3.12 28.39
CA ARG A 187 -1.90 -2.69 29.41
C ARG A 187 -3.01 -3.73 29.60
N GLY A 188 -3.26 -4.11 30.86
CA GLY A 188 -4.34 -5.02 31.23
C GLY A 188 -3.99 -6.51 31.14
N ARG A 189 -2.81 -6.85 30.61
CA ARG A 189 -2.30 -8.23 30.51
C ARG A 189 -1.67 -8.69 31.83
N GLN A 190 -1.66 -10.00 32.06
CA GLN A 190 -1.08 -10.61 33.27
C GLN A 190 0.43 -10.87 33.09
N ILE A 191 1.19 -9.80 32.89
CA ILE A 191 2.65 -9.87 32.70
C ILE A 191 3.34 -10.14 34.05
N THR A 192 4.07 -11.25 34.14
CA THR A 192 4.84 -11.64 35.34
C THR A 192 6.24 -11.07 35.32
N ARG A 193 6.86 -10.93 34.14
CA ARG A 193 8.20 -10.37 33.98
C ARG A 193 8.32 -9.64 32.63
N ALA A 194 9.00 -8.49 32.66
CA ALA A 194 9.36 -7.74 31.47
C ALA A 194 10.72 -7.09 31.70
N CYS A 195 11.71 -7.39 30.87
CA CYS A 195 13.04 -6.81 31.01
C CYS A 195 13.82 -6.81 29.70
N ASP A 196 14.79 -5.91 29.63
CA ASP A 196 15.75 -5.83 28.54
C ASP A 196 16.64 -7.07 28.51
N LEU A 197 16.89 -7.61 27.32
CA LEU A 197 17.95 -8.60 27.08
C LEU A 197 19.26 -7.84 26.84
N VAL A 198 20.34 -8.29 27.47
CA VAL A 198 21.66 -7.65 27.33
C VAL A 198 22.72 -8.70 26.96
N TYR A 199 23.54 -8.41 25.95
CA TYR A 199 24.72 -9.20 25.64
C TYR A 199 25.78 -8.94 26.72
N LEU A 200 26.22 -10.00 27.40
CA LEU A 200 27.30 -9.90 28.37
C LEU A 200 28.63 -10.21 27.66
N GLU A 201 29.27 -9.19 27.10
CA GLU A 201 30.66 -9.29 26.68
C GLU A 201 31.61 -8.90 27.83
N GLY A 202 32.20 -9.89 28.49
CA GLY A 202 33.25 -9.68 29.50
C GLY A 202 32.83 -8.85 30.72
N ASP A 203 33.80 -8.13 31.31
CA ASP A 203 33.65 -7.35 32.56
C ASP A 203 32.97 -5.96 32.39
N GLN A 204 32.29 -5.70 31.27
CA GLN A 204 31.64 -4.40 31.01
C GLN A 204 30.09 -4.48 31.06
N LYS A 205 29.45 -3.30 31.18
CA LYS A 205 27.99 -3.17 31.10
C LYS A 205 27.53 -3.64 29.73
N GLY A 206 26.72 -4.70 29.70
CA GLY A 206 26.26 -5.32 28.46
C GLY A 206 25.49 -4.37 27.53
N GLU A 207 25.61 -4.63 26.23
CA GLU A 207 24.85 -3.94 25.19
C GLU A 207 23.43 -4.49 25.10
N LEU A 208 22.46 -3.63 24.81
CA LEU A 208 21.05 -4.00 24.70
C LEU A 208 20.85 -4.87 23.45
N ALA A 209 20.43 -6.12 23.67
CA ALA A 209 20.34 -7.16 22.67
C ALA A 209 18.89 -7.45 22.22
N GLY A 210 17.91 -6.97 22.99
CA GLY A 210 16.56 -7.42 22.81
C GLY A 210 15.62 -7.16 23.98
N PHE A 211 14.51 -7.88 23.99
CA PHE A 211 13.49 -7.78 25.01
C PHE A 211 12.96 -9.15 25.45
N PHE A 212 12.71 -9.30 26.74
CA PHE A 212 12.12 -10.49 27.34
C PHE A 212 10.78 -10.16 27.98
N LEU A 213 9.77 -10.94 27.65
CA LEU A 213 8.42 -10.87 28.22
C LEU A 213 7.99 -12.24 28.72
N GLU A 214 7.42 -12.28 29.91
CA GLU A 214 6.77 -13.45 30.50
C GLU A 214 5.38 -13.06 30.96
N GLU A 215 4.36 -13.81 30.55
CA GLU A 215 2.98 -13.54 30.95
C GLU A 215 2.17 -14.82 31.19
N ARG A 216 1.02 -14.64 31.84
CA ARG A 216 0.02 -15.69 32.04
C ARG A 216 -1.20 -15.40 31.18
N VAL A 217 -1.70 -16.43 30.50
CA VAL A 217 -2.89 -16.31 29.66
C VAL A 217 -3.86 -17.45 29.97
N ASP A 218 -5.07 -17.06 30.34
CA ASP A 218 -6.20 -17.97 30.51
C ASP A 218 -6.99 -18.02 29.18
N ILE A 219 -7.16 -19.20 28.59
CA ILE A 219 -7.90 -19.38 27.32
C ILE A 219 -9.11 -20.29 27.57
N THR A 220 -10.31 -19.80 27.25
CA THR A 220 -11.56 -20.58 27.42
C THR A 220 -11.96 -21.25 26.10
N GLY A 221 -12.34 -22.52 26.16
CA GLY A 221 -12.77 -23.28 24.99
C GLY A 221 -14.04 -22.72 24.33
N VAL A 222 -14.01 -22.52 23.02
CA VAL A 222 -15.13 -22.05 22.21
C VAL A 222 -15.49 -23.05 21.11
N PRO A 223 -16.71 -23.00 20.56
CA PRO A 223 -17.03 -23.73 19.35
C PRO A 223 -16.11 -23.29 18.21
N LEU A 224 -15.66 -24.23 17.37
CA LEU A 224 -14.82 -23.92 16.20
C LEU A 224 -15.40 -22.81 15.31
N ALA A 225 -16.72 -22.80 15.13
CA ALA A 225 -17.46 -21.76 14.40
C ALA A 225 -17.26 -20.33 14.94
N GLN A 226 -16.94 -20.20 16.24
CA GLN A 226 -16.69 -18.92 16.89
C GLN A 226 -15.22 -18.50 16.76
N ALA A 227 -14.31 -19.42 16.41
CA ALA A 227 -12.90 -19.15 16.15
C ALA A 227 -12.67 -18.60 14.74
N TRP A 228 -13.48 -17.60 14.35
CA TRP A 228 -13.54 -17.04 12.99
C TRP A 228 -12.20 -16.54 12.45
N SER A 229 -11.29 -16.11 13.34
CA SER A 229 -10.02 -15.53 12.91
C SER A 229 -9.03 -16.55 12.37
N ILE A 230 -9.25 -17.85 12.59
CA ILE A 230 -8.45 -18.93 11.98
C ILE A 230 -8.52 -18.83 10.45
N ASP A 231 -9.71 -18.58 9.90
CA ASP A 231 -9.95 -18.50 8.46
C ASP A 231 -9.99 -17.05 7.94
N ALA A 232 -9.70 -16.06 8.80
CA ALA A 232 -9.65 -14.66 8.40
C ALA A 232 -8.26 -14.28 7.85
N PHE A 233 -8.20 -13.16 7.11
CA PHE A 233 -6.95 -12.56 6.63
C PHE A 233 -6.10 -13.52 5.78
N GLN A 234 -6.76 -14.32 4.94
CA GLN A 234 -6.10 -15.25 4.01
C GLN A 234 -5.60 -14.60 2.73
N ASP A 235 -6.06 -13.38 2.42
CA ASP A 235 -5.61 -12.62 1.26
C ASP A 235 -4.31 -11.87 1.57
N GLU A 236 -3.40 -11.84 0.59
CA GLU A 236 -2.15 -11.09 0.70
C GLU A 236 -2.42 -9.59 0.79
N GLN A 237 -1.68 -8.90 1.65
CA GLN A 237 -1.76 -7.46 1.76
C GLN A 237 -0.74 -6.77 0.85
N LEU A 238 -1.02 -5.52 0.44
CA LEU A 238 -0.19 -4.78 -0.52
C LEU A 238 1.26 -4.58 -0.02
N HIS A 239 1.45 -4.47 1.29
CA HIS A 239 2.77 -4.32 1.90
C HIS A 239 3.54 -5.66 2.03
N GLU A 240 2.91 -6.79 1.71
CA GLU A 240 3.56 -8.11 1.67
C GLU A 240 4.07 -8.47 0.28
N VAL A 241 3.74 -7.68 -0.75
CA VAL A 241 4.10 -7.97 -2.14
C VAL A 241 5.17 -7.02 -2.65
N GLU A 242 6.15 -7.58 -3.35
CA GLU A 242 7.13 -6.77 -4.08
C GLU A 242 6.42 -6.11 -5.28
N GLN A 243 6.43 -4.78 -5.30
CA GLN A 243 5.78 -4.01 -6.35
C GLN A 243 6.71 -3.81 -7.54
N THR A 244 6.23 -4.13 -8.74
CA THR A 244 6.96 -3.94 -9.99
C THR A 244 6.25 -2.96 -10.92
N ALA A 245 7.07 -2.18 -11.64
CA ALA A 245 6.63 -1.34 -12.74
C ALA A 245 6.95 -1.98 -14.11
N VAL A 246 7.08 -3.31 -14.16
CA VAL A 246 7.26 -4.07 -15.40
C VAL A 246 6.16 -5.12 -15.43
N LEU A 247 5.20 -4.93 -16.34
CA LEU A 247 3.98 -5.72 -16.42
C LEU A 247 3.77 -6.23 -17.85
N ALA A 248 3.73 -7.54 -18.02
CA ALA A 248 3.61 -8.19 -19.31
C ALA A 248 2.24 -8.83 -19.56
N GLU A 249 1.63 -9.42 -18.54
CA GLU A 249 0.39 -10.19 -18.68
C GLU A 249 -0.84 -9.28 -18.72
N GLY A 250 -1.97 -9.74 -19.26
CA GLY A 250 -3.26 -9.01 -19.19
C GLY A 250 -3.31 -7.61 -19.85
N ASN A 251 -2.29 -7.18 -20.60
CA ASN A 251 -2.20 -5.83 -21.16
C ASN A 251 -3.35 -5.51 -22.14
N GLU A 252 -3.77 -6.47 -22.96
CA GLU A 252 -4.91 -6.27 -23.87
C GLU A 252 -6.22 -6.05 -23.10
N ALA A 253 -6.48 -6.88 -22.08
CA ALA A 253 -7.64 -6.73 -21.20
C ALA A 253 -7.58 -5.39 -20.43
N HIS A 254 -6.42 -5.02 -19.92
CA HIS A 254 -6.21 -3.72 -19.27
C HIS A 254 -6.55 -2.53 -20.18
N GLN A 255 -6.09 -2.57 -21.44
CA GLN A 255 -6.40 -1.54 -22.42
C GLN A 255 -7.88 -1.52 -22.80
N ALA A 256 -8.54 -2.68 -22.87
CA ALA A 256 -9.97 -2.77 -23.11
C ALA A 256 -10.81 -2.21 -21.94
N ASN A 257 -10.37 -2.44 -20.71
CA ASN A 257 -11.04 -1.94 -19.50
C ASN A 257 -10.99 -0.42 -19.38
N GLY A 258 -9.95 0.23 -19.94
CA GLY A 258 -9.74 1.68 -19.91
C GLY A 258 -9.31 2.21 -21.28
N PRO A 259 -10.22 2.31 -22.26
CA PRO A 259 -9.89 2.70 -23.63
C PRO A 259 -9.45 4.16 -23.75
N ILE A 260 -9.83 5.01 -22.80
CA ILE A 260 -9.43 6.42 -22.75
C ILE A 260 -8.16 6.55 -21.92
N GLU A 261 -7.10 7.12 -22.50
CA GLU A 261 -5.82 7.35 -21.82
C GLU A 261 -5.79 8.72 -21.13
N MET A 262 -5.58 8.71 -19.81
CA MET A 262 -5.36 9.91 -19.02
C MET A 262 -3.89 10.32 -19.05
N PRO A 263 -3.58 11.61 -19.31
CA PRO A 263 -2.24 12.15 -19.08
C PRO A 263 -1.81 12.00 -17.62
N ALA A 264 -0.64 11.42 -17.38
CA ALA A 264 -0.15 11.11 -16.04
C ALA A 264 -0.06 12.34 -15.12
N GLU A 265 0.18 13.53 -15.68
CA GLU A 265 0.26 14.79 -14.94
C GLU A 265 -1.03 15.16 -14.22
N ILE A 266 -2.18 14.81 -14.81
CA ILE A 266 -3.48 15.12 -14.21
C ILE A 266 -3.63 14.32 -12.93
N PHE A 267 -3.26 13.04 -12.97
CA PHE A 267 -3.27 12.18 -11.80
C PHE A 267 -2.23 12.59 -10.76
N VAL A 268 -0.99 12.87 -11.18
CA VAL A 268 0.07 13.38 -10.29
C VAL A 268 -0.38 14.65 -9.58
N ARG A 269 -1.03 15.58 -10.31
CA ARG A 269 -1.59 16.81 -9.74
C ARG A 269 -2.69 16.53 -8.72
N ALA A 270 -3.56 15.55 -8.98
CA ALA A 270 -4.60 15.15 -8.04
C ALA A 270 -4.00 14.58 -6.74
N VAL A 271 -2.96 13.74 -6.84
CA VAL A 271 -2.22 13.23 -5.67
C VAL A 271 -1.61 14.38 -4.86
N GLU A 272 -0.89 15.30 -5.50
CA GLU A 272 -0.31 16.47 -4.84
C GLU A 272 -1.37 17.32 -4.12
N LEU A 273 -2.53 17.54 -4.74
CA LEU A 273 -3.62 18.30 -4.15
C LEU A 273 -4.24 17.58 -2.95
N ALA A 274 -4.36 16.25 -3.00
CA ALA A 274 -4.86 15.45 -1.88
C ALA A 274 -3.90 15.47 -0.69
N GLU A 275 -2.59 15.50 -0.93
CA GLU A 275 -1.58 15.65 0.12
C GLU A 275 -1.54 17.07 0.71
N GLN A 276 -1.77 18.10 -0.12
CA GLN A 276 -1.62 19.51 0.27
C GLN A 276 -2.86 20.12 0.93
N VAL A 277 -4.05 19.61 0.62
CA VAL A 277 -5.32 20.12 1.15
C VAL A 277 -5.86 19.08 2.12
N PRO A 278 -5.72 19.28 3.45
CA PRO A 278 -6.26 18.35 4.42
C PRO A 278 -7.78 18.26 4.32
N PHE A 279 -8.30 17.04 4.49
CA PHE A 279 -9.73 16.73 4.46
C PHE A 279 -10.17 15.90 5.68
N ASP A 280 -9.34 15.87 6.73
CA ASP A 280 -9.74 15.37 8.05
C ASP A 280 -10.85 16.26 8.65
N GLY A 281 -11.58 15.74 9.64
CA GLY A 281 -12.73 16.44 10.24
C GLY A 281 -12.40 17.79 10.91
N GLU A 282 -11.12 18.08 11.17
CA GLU A 282 -10.68 19.33 11.80
C GLU A 282 -10.24 20.39 10.76
N SER A 283 -9.98 19.96 9.52
CA SER A 283 -9.51 20.80 8.42
C SER A 283 -10.48 21.90 8.00
N ASP A 284 -9.93 23.00 7.45
CA ASP A 284 -10.73 24.09 6.87
C ASP A 284 -11.63 23.62 5.74
N PHE A 285 -11.13 22.69 4.90
CA PHE A 285 -11.89 22.14 3.80
C PHE A 285 -13.09 21.31 4.31
N ALA A 286 -12.86 20.35 5.21
CA ALA A 286 -13.94 19.52 5.75
C ALA A 286 -15.01 20.36 6.47
N ARG A 287 -14.59 21.41 7.20
CA ARG A 287 -15.53 22.36 7.81
C ARG A 287 -16.33 23.15 6.76
N SER A 288 -15.72 23.50 5.64
CA SER A 288 -16.40 24.25 4.56
C SER A 288 -17.48 23.43 3.83
N VAL A 289 -17.39 22.09 3.89
CA VAL A 289 -18.35 21.16 3.26
C VAL A 289 -19.14 20.34 4.28
N SER A 290 -19.04 20.68 5.57
CA SER A 290 -19.82 20.06 6.64
C SER A 290 -21.31 20.30 6.43
N GLY A 291 -22.13 19.26 6.57
CA GLY A 291 -23.57 19.32 6.29
C GLY A 291 -23.92 19.40 4.79
N VAL A 292 -22.95 19.18 3.90
CA VAL A 292 -23.18 19.08 2.45
C VAL A 292 -23.10 17.61 2.05
N PRO A 293 -24.20 16.98 1.58
CA PRO A 293 -24.16 15.62 1.07
C PRO A 293 -23.22 15.53 -0.14
N GLY A 294 -22.29 14.57 -0.13
CA GLY A 294 -21.23 14.46 -1.15
C GLY A 294 -20.27 15.66 -1.16
N GLY A 295 -20.09 16.34 -0.03
CA GLY A 295 -19.24 17.52 0.10
C GLY A 295 -17.79 17.29 -0.33
N MET A 296 -17.25 16.08 -0.14
CA MET A 296 -15.86 15.74 -0.47
C MET A 296 -15.60 15.68 -1.98
N GLU A 297 -16.63 15.52 -2.83
CA GLU A 297 -16.53 15.62 -4.29
C GLU A 297 -15.99 16.98 -4.75
N ARG A 298 -16.16 18.02 -3.90
CA ARG A 298 -15.70 19.39 -4.18
C ARG A 298 -14.21 19.59 -3.92
N HIS A 299 -13.52 18.58 -3.38
CA HIS A 299 -12.10 18.67 -3.08
C HIS A 299 -11.29 18.93 -4.36
N PRO A 300 -10.28 19.83 -4.35
CA PRO A 300 -9.52 20.17 -5.55
C PRO A 300 -8.93 18.95 -6.27
N ALA A 301 -8.48 17.94 -5.53
CA ALA A 301 -7.98 16.68 -6.10
C ALA A 301 -9.06 15.92 -6.90
N MET A 302 -10.26 15.75 -6.35
CA MET A 302 -11.38 15.10 -7.05
C MET A 302 -11.78 15.90 -8.28
N ARG A 303 -11.90 17.23 -8.12
CA ARG A 303 -12.25 18.13 -9.22
C ARG A 303 -11.30 18.04 -10.40
N VAL A 304 -9.99 17.97 -10.16
CA VAL A 304 -9.01 17.83 -11.25
C VAL A 304 -9.27 16.56 -12.09
N LEU A 305 -9.60 15.44 -11.45
CA LEU A 305 -9.88 14.18 -12.14
C LEU A 305 -11.24 14.22 -12.84
N CYS A 306 -12.29 14.63 -12.12
CA CYS A 306 -13.67 14.62 -12.62
C CYS A 306 -13.91 15.67 -13.71
N ASP A 307 -13.36 16.89 -13.55
CA ASP A 307 -13.45 17.94 -14.56
C ASP A 307 -12.71 17.51 -15.84
N TRP A 308 -11.58 16.80 -15.73
CA TRP A 308 -10.91 16.22 -16.90
C TRP A 308 -11.77 15.14 -17.58
N TRP A 309 -12.34 14.20 -16.81
CA TRP A 309 -13.17 13.13 -17.36
C TRP A 309 -14.36 13.67 -18.14
N GLU A 310 -15.02 14.71 -17.65
CA GLU A 310 -16.10 15.40 -18.37
C GLU A 310 -15.71 15.88 -19.77
N THR A 311 -14.42 16.16 -20.02
CA THR A 311 -13.96 16.60 -21.34
C THR A 311 -13.77 15.47 -22.36
N VAL A 312 -13.63 14.22 -21.90
CA VAL A 312 -13.27 13.08 -22.75
C VAL A 312 -14.22 11.89 -22.67
N ARG A 313 -15.12 11.87 -21.67
CA ARG A 313 -16.05 10.76 -21.46
C ARG A 313 -16.95 10.52 -22.68
N PRO A 314 -17.44 9.29 -22.88
CA PRO A 314 -18.33 8.99 -24.00
C PRO A 314 -19.54 9.93 -24.07
N ALA A 315 -19.96 10.27 -25.29
CA ALA A 315 -21.09 11.16 -25.49
C ALA A 315 -22.41 10.48 -25.10
N GLY A 316 -23.28 11.21 -24.40
CA GLY A 316 -24.62 10.74 -24.03
C GLY A 316 -24.71 10.06 -22.67
N GLU A 317 -23.62 10.01 -21.90
CA GLU A 317 -23.66 9.44 -20.55
C GLU A 317 -24.52 10.31 -19.60
N PRO A 318 -25.42 9.67 -18.81
CA PRO A 318 -26.49 10.39 -18.11
C PRO A 318 -26.01 11.16 -16.87
N PHE A 319 -24.93 10.74 -16.22
CA PHE A 319 -24.51 11.27 -14.92
C PHE A 319 -23.12 11.86 -14.97
N ARG A 320 -22.88 12.93 -14.19
CA ARG A 320 -21.55 13.54 -14.05
C ARG A 320 -20.67 12.72 -13.09
N PRO A 321 -19.35 12.65 -13.28
CA PRO A 321 -18.44 12.03 -12.32
C PRO A 321 -18.35 12.90 -11.05
N GLY A 322 -18.44 12.28 -9.88
CA GLY A 322 -18.27 12.94 -8.59
C GLY A 322 -16.92 12.65 -7.93
N PHE A 323 -16.40 11.46 -8.15
CA PHE A 323 -15.16 11.01 -7.54
C PHE A 323 -14.51 9.88 -8.35
N ALA A 324 -13.23 9.64 -8.08
CA ALA A 324 -12.37 8.80 -8.89
C ALA A 324 -11.45 7.93 -8.02
N MET A 325 -11.58 6.61 -8.15
CA MET A 325 -10.79 5.63 -7.40
C MET A 325 -9.67 5.07 -8.27
N PRO A 326 -8.38 5.21 -7.88
CA PRO A 326 -7.30 4.56 -8.60
C PRO A 326 -7.26 3.05 -8.32
N MET A 327 -6.90 2.28 -9.34
CA MET A 327 -6.70 0.83 -9.30
C MET A 327 -5.38 0.51 -9.99
N ILE A 328 -4.48 -0.19 -9.31
CA ILE A 328 -3.08 -0.32 -9.69
C ILE A 328 -2.76 -1.80 -9.90
N ARG A 329 -2.08 -2.12 -10.99
CA ARG A 329 -1.42 -3.41 -11.17
C ARG A 329 -0.05 -3.33 -10.51
N VAL A 330 0.18 -4.15 -9.50
CA VAL A 330 1.41 -4.07 -8.68
C VAL A 330 2.38 -5.21 -8.97
N ARG A 331 1.91 -6.31 -9.58
CA ARG A 331 2.71 -7.43 -10.09
C ARG A 331 1.98 -8.13 -11.25
N ASP A 332 2.67 -9.04 -11.93
CA ASP A 332 2.07 -9.88 -12.99
C ASP A 332 1.33 -11.07 -12.37
N ASP A 333 0.23 -10.80 -11.65
CA ASP A 333 -0.67 -11.80 -11.05
C ASP A 333 -2.09 -11.77 -11.66
N GLY A 334 -2.33 -10.86 -12.62
CA GLY A 334 -3.64 -10.69 -13.24
C GLY A 334 -4.65 -9.94 -12.36
N GLU A 335 -4.21 -9.20 -11.34
CA GLU A 335 -5.09 -8.46 -10.43
C GLU A 335 -4.87 -6.94 -10.43
N TYR A 336 -5.95 -6.21 -10.16
CA TYR A 336 -5.96 -4.81 -9.74
C TYR A 336 -6.03 -4.71 -8.23
N TRP A 337 -5.12 -3.92 -7.67
CA TRP A 337 -5.12 -3.50 -6.28
C TRP A 337 -5.79 -2.15 -6.16
N TRP A 338 -6.78 -2.06 -5.28
CA TRP A 338 -7.53 -0.82 -5.08
C TRP A 338 -6.71 0.21 -4.33
N GLY A 339 -6.92 1.47 -4.73
CA GLY A 339 -6.36 2.63 -4.05
C GLY A 339 -6.72 2.68 -2.57
N HIS A 340 -7.89 2.17 -2.16
CA HIS A 340 -8.30 2.04 -0.77
C HIS A 340 -8.01 0.63 -0.23
N ALA A 341 -7.39 0.54 0.96
CA ALA A 341 -6.80 -0.71 1.49
C ALA A 341 -7.81 -1.79 1.85
N GLU A 342 -9.05 -1.42 2.12
CA GLU A 342 -10.07 -2.35 2.60
C GLU A 342 -10.87 -3.00 1.46
N ILE A 343 -10.61 -2.62 0.20
CA ILE A 343 -11.31 -3.17 -0.95
C ILE A 343 -10.52 -4.38 -1.50
N PRO A 344 -11.15 -5.57 -1.61
CA PRO A 344 -10.51 -6.75 -2.17
C PRO A 344 -10.03 -6.53 -3.60
N ASN A 345 -8.92 -7.18 -3.97
CA ASN A 345 -8.40 -7.13 -5.34
C ASN A 345 -9.44 -7.58 -6.36
N ALA A 346 -9.35 -7.03 -7.57
CA ALA A 346 -10.25 -7.37 -8.67
C ALA A 346 -9.45 -7.99 -9.83
N PRO A 347 -9.98 -8.99 -10.55
CA PRO A 347 -9.29 -9.57 -11.70
C PRO A 347 -9.12 -8.53 -12.81
N VAL A 348 -8.04 -8.62 -13.58
CA VAL A 348 -7.81 -7.79 -14.77
C VAL A 348 -8.73 -8.18 -15.92
N GLU A 349 -8.97 -9.48 -16.09
CA GLU A 349 -9.91 -9.98 -17.08
C GLU A 349 -11.35 -9.61 -16.69
N ASP A 350 -12.12 -9.15 -17.68
CA ASP A 350 -13.54 -8.82 -17.55
C ASP A 350 -13.92 -7.80 -16.45
N PHE A 351 -12.96 -7.01 -15.96
CA PHE A 351 -13.20 -5.99 -14.93
C PHE A 351 -14.24 -4.95 -15.34
N ASN A 352 -14.04 -4.36 -16.52
CA ASN A 352 -14.89 -3.31 -17.08
C ASN A 352 -15.07 -3.54 -18.59
N PRO A 353 -15.84 -4.58 -18.98
CA PRO A 353 -15.96 -4.99 -20.38
C PRO A 353 -16.59 -3.91 -21.27
N SER A 354 -17.28 -2.93 -20.68
CA SER A 354 -17.83 -1.78 -21.41
C SER A 354 -16.77 -0.75 -21.76
N GLY A 355 -15.73 -0.59 -20.94
CA GLY A 355 -14.71 0.46 -21.07
C GLY A 355 -15.24 1.89 -20.82
N ARG A 356 -16.47 2.07 -20.33
CA ARG A 356 -17.18 3.36 -20.39
C ARG A 356 -16.92 4.33 -19.24
N ASP A 357 -16.48 3.82 -18.09
CA ASP A 357 -16.40 4.60 -16.83
C ASP A 357 -14.98 4.65 -16.23
N VAL A 358 -13.98 4.27 -17.03
CA VAL A 358 -12.61 4.10 -16.57
C VAL A 358 -11.64 4.75 -17.56
N ALA A 359 -10.67 5.50 -17.02
CA ALA A 359 -9.50 5.93 -17.78
C ALA A 359 -8.29 5.06 -17.43
N ARG A 360 -7.40 4.79 -18.38
CA ARG A 360 -6.10 4.16 -18.08
C ARG A 360 -4.95 5.17 -18.06
N ILE A 361 -3.90 4.84 -17.34
CA ILE A 361 -2.60 5.52 -17.40
C ILE A 361 -1.53 4.47 -17.70
N GLY A 362 -1.00 4.50 -18.93
CA GLY A 362 -0.07 3.48 -19.41
C GLY A 362 -0.70 2.07 -19.37
N ASN A 363 0.09 1.07 -19.00
CA ASN A 363 -0.37 -0.31 -18.76
C ASN A 363 -0.46 -0.67 -17.26
N PHE A 364 -0.40 0.35 -16.38
CA PHE A 364 -0.18 0.18 -14.95
C PHE A 364 -1.42 0.41 -14.12
N MET A 365 -2.26 1.36 -14.52
CA MET A 365 -3.27 1.91 -13.64
C MET A 365 -4.53 2.24 -14.39
N LEU A 366 -5.65 2.00 -13.73
CA LEU A 366 -6.97 2.44 -14.12
C LEU A 366 -7.49 3.43 -13.09
N ILE A 367 -8.27 4.40 -13.54
CA ILE A 367 -8.98 5.36 -12.71
C ILE A 367 -10.48 5.13 -12.95
N LEU A 368 -11.17 4.53 -11.98
CA LEU A 368 -12.61 4.30 -12.04
C LEU A 368 -13.34 5.57 -11.59
N PHE A 369 -14.16 6.12 -12.47
CA PHE A 369 -15.02 7.25 -12.17
C PHE A 369 -16.39 6.76 -11.71
N GLN A 370 -16.89 7.35 -10.62
CA GLN A 370 -18.23 7.09 -10.10
C GLN A 370 -19.07 8.35 -10.24
N ALA A 371 -20.37 8.17 -10.44
CA ALA A 371 -21.28 9.30 -10.59
C ALA A 371 -21.34 10.12 -9.29
N THR A 372 -21.68 11.40 -9.42
CA THR A 372 -21.93 12.26 -8.27
C THR A 372 -22.97 11.65 -7.34
N GLN A 373 -22.74 11.74 -6.04
CA GLN A 373 -23.65 11.25 -5.01
C GLN A 373 -25.00 11.99 -5.01
N GLU A 374 -25.14 13.10 -5.76
CA GLU A 374 -26.44 13.73 -6.03
C GLU A 374 -27.44 12.80 -6.72
N VAL A 375 -26.97 11.82 -7.51
CA VAL A 375 -27.84 10.84 -8.20
C VAL A 375 -28.03 9.53 -7.43
N ALA A 376 -27.43 9.41 -6.24
CA ALA A 376 -27.55 8.22 -5.41
C ALA A 376 -29.00 7.96 -4.98
N LYS A 377 -29.35 6.67 -4.85
CA LYS A 377 -30.68 6.24 -4.38
C LYS A 377 -30.55 5.53 -3.04
N PHE A 378 -31.61 5.53 -2.24
CA PHE A 378 -31.61 4.92 -0.92
C PHE A 378 -32.76 3.93 -0.79
N ASP A 379 -32.48 2.76 -0.22
CA ASP A 379 -33.47 1.78 0.21
C ASP A 379 -33.08 1.11 1.52
N ALA A 380 -33.62 -0.09 1.81
CA ALA A 380 -33.37 -0.82 3.03
C ALA A 380 -31.94 -1.37 3.14
N ASP A 381 -31.27 -1.59 2.00
CA ASP A 381 -29.92 -2.15 1.95
C ASP A 381 -28.85 -1.04 1.99
N GLY A 382 -29.25 0.21 1.70
CA GLY A 382 -28.45 1.40 1.92
C GLY A 382 -28.45 2.35 0.72
N MET A 383 -27.29 2.98 0.48
CA MET A 383 -27.06 3.92 -0.61
C MET A 383 -26.57 3.20 -1.87
N HIS A 384 -27.32 3.34 -2.95
CA HIS A 384 -26.99 2.85 -4.29
C HIS A 384 -26.21 3.90 -5.06
N ILE A 385 -25.01 3.52 -5.48
CA ILE A 385 -24.09 4.33 -6.27
C ILE A 385 -24.15 3.88 -7.72
N PHE A 386 -24.01 4.85 -8.62
CA PHE A 386 -24.03 4.64 -10.07
C PHE A 386 -22.68 5.01 -10.67
N LEU A 387 -22.37 4.44 -11.83
CA LEU A 387 -21.31 4.91 -12.70
C LEU A 387 -21.79 6.11 -13.54
N PRO A 388 -20.89 6.94 -14.09
CA PRO A 388 -21.24 8.01 -15.03
C PRO A 388 -22.14 7.53 -16.18
N SER A 389 -21.95 6.28 -16.63
CA SER A 389 -22.77 5.62 -17.64
C SER A 389 -24.23 5.35 -17.25
N GLY A 390 -24.56 5.51 -15.97
CA GLY A 390 -25.86 5.21 -15.40
C GLY A 390 -26.04 3.77 -14.95
N GLU A 391 -25.03 2.92 -15.15
CA GLU A 391 -25.03 1.56 -14.64
C GLU A 391 -24.96 1.57 -13.10
N PRO A 392 -25.77 0.73 -12.41
CA PRO A 392 -25.61 0.52 -10.97
C PRO A 392 -24.23 -0.07 -10.68
N TYR A 393 -23.52 0.50 -9.71
CA TYR A 393 -22.17 0.07 -9.36
C TYR A 393 -22.17 -0.76 -8.07
N ASN A 394 -22.56 -0.13 -6.95
CA ASN A 394 -22.50 -0.76 -5.64
C ASN A 394 -23.60 -0.23 -4.71
N THR A 395 -23.95 -1.02 -3.71
CA THR A 395 -24.84 -0.63 -2.61
C THR A 395 -24.04 -0.63 -1.32
N ILE A 396 -24.01 0.50 -0.63
CA ILE A 396 -23.23 0.71 0.59
C ILE A 396 -24.19 0.90 1.76
N GLY A 397 -23.95 0.21 2.87
CA GLY A 397 -24.79 0.22 4.08
C GLY A 397 -24.76 1.52 4.89
N ILE A 398 -24.78 2.67 4.22
CA ILE A 398 -24.85 4.01 4.83
C ILE A 398 -26.31 4.43 4.94
N ALA A 399 -26.70 4.91 6.12
CA ALA A 399 -28.02 5.47 6.33
C ALA A 399 -28.18 6.82 5.63
N ARG A 400 -29.39 7.12 5.16
CA ARG A 400 -29.69 8.37 4.45
C ARG A 400 -29.37 9.60 5.31
N GLU A 401 -29.58 9.50 6.61
CA GLU A 401 -29.32 10.56 7.59
C GLU A 401 -27.83 10.87 7.70
N ASP A 402 -26.98 9.85 7.71
CA ASP A 402 -25.52 10.01 7.80
C ASP A 402 -24.95 10.65 6.52
N PHE A 403 -25.46 10.25 5.36
CA PHE A 403 -25.17 10.93 4.10
C PHE A 403 -25.66 12.37 4.09
N ALA A 404 -26.90 12.62 4.52
CA ALA A 404 -27.51 13.94 4.49
C ALA A 404 -26.79 14.97 5.38
N THR A 405 -26.13 14.51 6.45
CA THR A 405 -25.34 15.34 7.36
C THR A 405 -23.88 15.49 6.92
N GLY A 406 -23.45 14.77 5.88
CA GLY A 406 -22.05 14.68 5.47
C GLY A 406 -21.18 13.90 6.46
N ALA A 407 -21.79 13.13 7.36
CA ALA A 407 -21.06 12.24 8.28
C ALA A 407 -20.48 11.01 7.56
N SER A 408 -21.02 10.67 6.39
CA SER A 408 -20.48 9.64 5.50
C SER A 408 -20.47 10.14 4.05
N ASP A 409 -19.31 10.03 3.40
CA ASP A 409 -19.05 10.53 2.06
C ASP A 409 -18.06 9.59 1.35
N GLU A 410 -18.43 9.10 0.18
CA GLU A 410 -17.65 8.08 -0.54
C GLU A 410 -16.42 8.65 -1.24
N ALA A 411 -16.47 9.93 -1.61
CA ALA A 411 -15.31 10.61 -2.18
C ALA A 411 -14.17 10.72 -1.16
N TRP A 412 -14.45 10.61 0.15
CA TRP A 412 -13.43 10.55 1.19
C TRP A 412 -12.47 9.36 1.00
N TYR A 413 -12.97 8.17 0.65
CA TYR A 413 -12.11 7.00 0.43
C TYR A 413 -11.18 7.19 -0.76
N CYS A 414 -11.66 7.85 -1.82
CA CYS A 414 -10.85 8.21 -3.00
C CYS A 414 -9.78 9.25 -2.64
N LEU A 415 -10.11 10.24 -1.82
CA LEU A 415 -9.14 11.22 -1.33
C LEU A 415 -8.06 10.57 -0.48
N ASN A 416 -8.43 9.66 0.41
CA ASN A 416 -7.47 8.89 1.21
C ASN A 416 -6.56 8.02 0.32
N ALA A 417 -7.13 7.38 -0.70
CA ALA A 417 -6.36 6.63 -1.69
C ALA A 417 -5.34 7.50 -2.44
N LEU A 418 -5.73 8.73 -2.84
CA LEU A 418 -4.81 9.68 -3.48
C LEU A 418 -3.74 10.20 -2.51
N ALA A 419 -4.12 10.62 -1.31
CA ALA A 419 -3.21 11.20 -0.32
C ALA A 419 -2.16 10.19 0.17
N SER A 420 -2.50 8.90 0.20
CA SER A 420 -1.58 7.81 0.54
C SER A 420 -0.90 7.16 -0.67
N PHE A 421 -1.20 7.61 -1.89
CA PHE A 421 -0.78 6.93 -3.13
C PHE A 421 0.73 6.75 -3.22
N ARG A 422 1.50 7.83 -2.95
CA ARG A 422 2.96 7.85 -3.06
C ARG A 422 3.63 6.81 -2.14
N THR A 423 3.09 6.62 -0.94
CA THR A 423 3.66 5.70 0.06
C THR A 423 3.17 4.28 -0.12
N ARG A 424 1.94 4.09 -0.63
CA ARG A 424 1.35 2.77 -0.87
C ARG A 424 1.76 2.13 -2.18
N PHE A 425 1.87 2.90 -3.27
CA PHE A 425 2.16 2.39 -4.62
C PHE A 425 3.50 2.95 -5.14
N THR A 426 4.59 2.62 -4.46
CA THR A 426 5.90 3.24 -4.69
C THR A 426 6.44 3.00 -6.10
N ALA A 427 6.22 1.81 -6.66
CA ALA A 427 6.62 1.47 -8.03
C ALA A 427 5.83 2.27 -9.07
N ALA A 428 4.49 2.33 -8.92
CA ALA A 428 3.62 3.11 -9.79
C ALA A 428 3.94 4.61 -9.70
N TRP A 429 4.22 5.13 -8.50
CA TRP A 429 4.61 6.52 -8.31
C TRP A 429 5.94 6.88 -8.99
N LYS A 430 6.95 5.99 -8.92
CA LYS A 430 8.21 6.15 -9.67
C LYS A 430 7.95 6.19 -11.17
N PHE A 431 7.11 5.29 -11.68
CA PHE A 431 6.70 5.27 -13.08
C PHE A 431 6.02 6.57 -13.50
N LEU A 432 5.01 7.04 -12.77
CA LEU A 432 4.27 8.27 -13.09
C LEU A 432 5.18 9.50 -13.15
N ASN A 433 6.17 9.62 -12.26
CA ASN A 433 7.10 10.74 -12.29
C ASN A 433 8.03 10.70 -13.50
N LYS A 434 8.49 9.50 -13.87
CA LYS A 434 9.32 9.31 -15.07
C LYS A 434 8.50 9.62 -16.33
N THR A 435 7.36 8.98 -16.52
CA THR A 435 6.49 9.17 -17.69
C THR A 435 5.96 10.60 -17.78
N GLY A 436 5.63 11.22 -16.64
CA GLY A 436 5.21 12.61 -16.60
C GLY A 436 6.33 13.59 -16.96
N SER A 437 7.59 13.25 -16.70
CA SER A 437 8.72 14.07 -17.20
C SER A 437 8.87 13.97 -18.72
N GLU A 438 8.69 12.78 -19.28
CA GLU A 438 8.76 12.52 -20.72
C GLU A 438 7.59 13.18 -21.49
N TYR A 439 6.36 13.11 -20.96
CA TYR A 439 5.20 13.77 -21.56
C TYR A 439 5.27 15.30 -21.44
N ARG A 440 5.74 15.86 -20.31
CA ARG A 440 6.04 17.30 -20.20
C ARG A 440 7.07 17.75 -21.25
N ALA A 441 8.10 16.94 -21.50
CA ALA A 441 9.08 17.22 -22.54
C ALA A 441 8.45 17.19 -23.93
N ALA A 442 7.60 16.21 -24.23
CA ALA A 442 6.90 16.08 -25.51
C ALA A 442 5.92 17.25 -25.76
N ARG A 443 5.08 17.61 -24.77
CA ARG A 443 4.12 18.71 -24.89
C ARG A 443 4.81 20.07 -25.01
N ARG A 444 5.93 20.29 -24.31
CA ARG A 444 6.73 21.52 -24.49
C ARG A 444 7.40 21.57 -25.86
N ALA A 445 7.83 20.43 -26.41
CA ALA A 445 8.35 20.35 -27.77
C ALA A 445 7.29 20.69 -28.84
N GLU A 446 6.01 20.40 -28.59
CA GLU A 446 4.89 20.78 -29.48
C GLU A 446 4.64 22.30 -29.54
N VAL A 447 4.95 23.03 -28.47
CA VAL A 447 4.73 24.49 -28.37
C VAL A 447 6.02 25.32 -28.45
N ALA A 448 7.19 24.67 -28.54
CA ALA A 448 8.48 25.34 -28.65
C ALA A 448 8.49 26.23 -29.90
N GLN A 449 8.59 27.53 -29.69
CA GLN A 449 8.56 28.49 -30.79
C GLN A 449 9.87 28.44 -31.56
N VAL A 450 9.78 28.39 -32.88
CA VAL A 450 10.93 28.63 -33.76
C VAL A 450 11.30 30.09 -33.63
N VAL A 451 12.50 30.34 -33.11
CA VAL A 451 13.02 31.71 -32.98
C VAL A 451 13.47 32.18 -34.35
N SER A 452 13.08 33.40 -34.73
CA SER A 452 13.45 33.98 -36.02
C SER A 452 14.95 34.27 -36.06
N LEU A 453 15.62 33.76 -37.09
CA LEU A 453 17.04 34.03 -37.31
C LEU A 453 17.25 35.49 -37.73
N PRO A 454 18.32 36.17 -37.25
CA PRO A 454 18.69 37.49 -37.73
C PRO A 454 18.99 37.54 -39.24
N GLU A 455 18.76 38.70 -39.85
CA GLU A 455 19.09 38.93 -41.26
C GLU A 455 20.60 38.73 -41.50
N GLY A 456 20.94 37.92 -42.51
CA GLY A 456 22.33 37.60 -42.87
C GLY A 456 22.84 36.25 -42.36
N THR A 457 22.01 35.47 -41.66
CA THR A 457 22.37 34.11 -41.19
C THR A 457 22.72 33.19 -42.37
N ARG A 458 23.87 32.51 -42.27
CA ARG A 458 24.41 31.64 -43.33
C ARG A 458 23.98 30.18 -43.15
N SER A 459 23.87 29.45 -44.25
CA SER A 459 23.68 28.00 -44.23
C SER A 459 24.90 27.31 -43.64
N CYS A 460 24.69 26.23 -42.88
CA CYS A 460 25.80 25.46 -42.30
C CYS A 460 26.77 24.95 -43.37
N ALA A 461 28.06 25.08 -43.12
CA ALA A 461 29.11 24.61 -44.02
C ALA A 461 29.08 23.08 -44.23
N SER A 462 28.67 22.31 -43.21
CA SER A 462 28.65 20.85 -43.26
C SER A 462 27.36 20.29 -43.87
N CYS A 463 26.19 20.74 -43.38
CA CYS A 463 24.90 20.17 -43.76
C CYS A 463 24.18 20.95 -44.88
N ARG A 464 24.67 22.15 -45.24
CA ARG A 464 24.06 23.12 -46.20
C ARG A 464 22.62 23.57 -45.88
N GLY A 465 22.01 23.06 -44.81
CA GLY A 465 20.73 23.52 -44.29
C GLY A 465 20.86 24.83 -43.52
N LEU A 466 19.75 25.58 -43.43
CA LEU A 466 19.64 26.70 -42.50
C LEU A 466 19.43 26.15 -41.08
N PRO A 467 20.11 26.74 -40.07
CA PRO A 467 19.87 26.35 -38.68
C PRO A 467 18.42 26.63 -38.28
N ILE A 468 17.87 25.80 -37.41
CA ILE A 468 16.61 26.07 -36.73
C ILE A 468 16.95 26.20 -35.25
N LEU A 469 16.65 27.37 -34.67
CA LEU A 469 16.78 27.60 -33.23
C LEU A 469 15.40 27.40 -32.59
N THR A 470 15.32 26.53 -31.60
CA THR A 470 14.13 26.31 -30.78
C THR A 470 14.49 26.50 -29.31
N GLU A 471 13.55 26.90 -28.48
CA GLU A 471 13.74 26.86 -27.02
C GLU A 471 13.98 25.40 -26.56
N ASP A 472 14.79 25.18 -25.53
CA ASP A 472 14.94 23.84 -24.92
C ASP A 472 13.66 23.47 -24.15
N PRO A 473 12.86 22.50 -24.65
CA PRO A 473 11.61 22.15 -23.99
C PRO A 473 11.83 21.38 -22.68
N THR A 474 13.01 20.78 -22.47
CA THR A 474 13.31 19.93 -21.32
C THR A 474 13.80 20.71 -20.10
N GLY A 475 14.53 21.82 -20.33
CA GLY A 475 15.24 22.54 -19.29
C GLY A 475 16.37 21.74 -18.64
N GLU A 476 16.71 20.57 -19.19
CA GLU A 476 17.82 19.73 -18.74
C GLU A 476 19.14 20.24 -19.28
N SER A 477 19.12 20.84 -20.48
CA SER A 477 20.27 21.59 -20.93
C SER A 477 20.33 22.87 -20.08
N ARG A 478 21.49 23.16 -19.48
CA ARG A 478 21.70 24.34 -18.62
C ARG A 478 21.56 25.68 -19.38
N VAL A 479 20.95 25.66 -20.56
CA VAL A 479 20.87 26.74 -21.53
C VAL A 479 19.48 26.77 -22.17
N PRO A 480 18.95 27.95 -22.50
CA PRO A 480 17.57 28.11 -22.90
C PRO A 480 17.25 27.70 -24.35
N PHE A 481 18.24 27.38 -25.20
CA PHE A 481 18.04 27.15 -26.64
C PHE A 481 18.75 25.90 -27.17
N LEU A 482 18.08 25.21 -28.08
CA LEU A 482 18.58 24.11 -28.89
C LEU A 482 18.72 24.56 -30.35
N LEU A 483 19.81 24.15 -30.98
CA LEU A 483 20.08 24.44 -32.38
C LEU A 483 20.06 23.15 -33.19
N LYS A 484 19.31 23.14 -34.30
CA LYS A 484 19.19 22.00 -35.22
C LYS A 484 19.71 22.37 -36.62
N CYS A 485 20.63 21.58 -37.17
CA CYS A 485 21.06 21.65 -38.58
C CYS A 485 20.82 20.30 -39.26
N GLY A 486 19.81 20.22 -40.15
CA GLY A 486 19.43 18.93 -40.73
C GLY A 486 19.03 17.95 -39.63
N ASP A 487 19.76 16.84 -39.50
CA ASP A 487 19.54 15.78 -38.48
C ASP A 487 20.41 15.93 -37.22
N HIS A 488 21.27 16.95 -37.14
CA HIS A 488 22.14 17.16 -35.98
C HIS A 488 21.52 18.17 -35.00
N VAL A 489 21.63 17.90 -33.70
CA VAL A 489 21.20 18.80 -32.61
C VAL A 489 22.42 19.16 -31.76
N THR A 490 22.59 20.45 -31.50
CA THR A 490 23.67 21.03 -30.68
C THR A 490 23.07 21.94 -29.61
N ILE A 491 23.67 21.93 -28.42
CA ILE A 491 23.27 22.71 -27.23
C ILE A 491 24.15 23.97 -27.17
N ALA A 492 23.56 25.18 -27.07
CA ALA A 492 24.31 26.44 -27.16
C ALA A 492 24.04 27.41 -25.97
N GLY A 493 25.12 28.04 -25.49
CA GLY A 493 25.18 29.02 -24.38
C GLY A 493 24.57 30.40 -24.64
N ASP A 494 24.30 31.15 -23.56
CA ASP A 494 23.53 32.42 -23.49
C ASP A 494 23.71 33.43 -24.65
N SER A 495 22.56 34.02 -25.03
CA SER A 495 22.28 35.02 -26.09
C SER A 495 22.31 34.47 -27.52
N ILE A 496 21.27 34.80 -28.32
CA ILE A 496 21.13 34.36 -29.72
C ILE A 496 22.33 34.82 -30.56
N GLU A 497 22.86 36.00 -30.25
CA GLU A 497 24.01 36.60 -30.93
C GLU A 497 25.27 35.74 -30.75
N ARG A 498 25.51 35.18 -29.56
CA ARG A 498 26.64 34.28 -29.31
C ARG A 498 26.53 32.95 -30.04
N VAL A 499 25.30 32.42 -30.17
CA VAL A 499 25.05 31.20 -30.95
C VAL A 499 25.46 31.43 -32.41
N LEU A 500 25.11 32.60 -32.97
CA LEU A 500 25.45 32.95 -34.35
C LEU A 500 26.94 33.26 -34.54
N ASP A 501 27.59 33.87 -33.56
CA ASP A 501 29.04 34.11 -33.59
C ASP A 501 29.83 32.79 -33.67
N SER A 502 29.41 31.76 -32.94
CA SER A 502 30.06 30.44 -32.99
C SER A 502 29.98 29.74 -34.36
N TRP A 503 29.08 30.19 -35.24
CA TRP A 503 28.90 29.68 -36.59
C TRP A 503 29.63 30.50 -37.66
N ASN A 504 30.07 31.72 -37.33
CA ASN A 504 30.83 32.57 -38.24
C ASN A 504 32.33 32.29 -38.18
N ASP A 505 32.83 31.68 -37.11
CA ASP A 505 34.23 31.24 -36.99
C ASP A 505 34.40 29.81 -37.56
N ASP A 506 34.80 29.74 -38.84
CA ASP A 506 35.19 28.52 -39.54
C ASP A 506 36.49 27.93 -38.94
N SER A 507 36.40 26.81 -38.23
CA SER A 507 37.14 25.56 -38.51
C SER A 507 36.93 24.55 -37.39
N ASP A 508 36.34 23.42 -37.75
CA ASP A 508 36.00 22.26 -36.92
C ASP A 508 34.82 22.44 -35.95
N CYS A 509 33.82 21.57 -36.12
CA CYS A 509 32.76 21.33 -35.15
C CYS A 509 33.45 20.92 -33.82
N PRO A 510 33.46 21.76 -32.76
CA PRO A 510 34.26 21.45 -31.58
C PRO A 510 33.52 20.47 -30.69
N ASP A 511 34.29 19.56 -30.10
CA ASP A 511 33.91 18.70 -29.00
C ASP A 511 33.13 19.45 -27.91
N PHE A 512 32.16 18.72 -27.35
CA PHE A 512 31.34 19.10 -26.21
C PHE A 512 32.14 19.76 -25.07
N ILE A 513 31.53 20.82 -24.51
CA ILE A 513 31.55 21.22 -23.09
C ILE A 513 32.85 20.88 -22.32
N GLN A 514 33.77 21.85 -22.22
CA GLN A 514 34.67 21.91 -21.05
C GLN A 514 34.21 23.01 -20.10
N VAL A 515 33.58 22.60 -19.00
CA VAL A 515 33.35 23.43 -17.82
C VAL A 515 34.71 23.71 -17.17
N SER A 516 35.25 24.92 -17.33
CA SER A 516 36.29 25.42 -16.44
C SER A 516 35.66 26.29 -15.37
N LEU A 517 35.51 25.72 -14.18
CA LEU A 517 35.23 26.46 -12.94
C LEU A 517 36.30 27.55 -12.76
N LYS A 518 35.88 28.80 -12.72
CA LYS A 518 36.60 29.86 -12.01
C LYS A 518 35.65 30.55 -11.07
N THR A 519 35.81 30.26 -9.79
CA THR A 519 35.46 31.18 -8.71
C THR A 519 36.13 32.54 -8.95
N PRO A 520 35.43 33.62 -8.64
CA PRO A 520 35.96 34.50 -7.60
C PRO A 520 34.93 34.77 -6.50
N THR A 521 35.47 34.78 -5.29
CA THR A 521 34.93 35.19 -3.99
C THR A 521 34.53 36.69 -3.98
N PRO A 522 34.03 37.21 -2.83
CA PRO A 522 32.70 37.78 -2.63
C PRO A 522 32.59 39.29 -2.87
N LEU A 523 31.35 39.81 -2.92
CA LEU A 523 30.90 41.01 -2.22
C LEU A 523 29.36 41.01 -2.11
#